data_AF-A0A962UFE5-F1
#
_entry.id   AF-A0A962UFE5-F1
#
_cell.length_a   1.000
_cell.length_b   1.000
_cell.length_c   1.000
_cell.angle_alpha   90.00
_cell.angle_beta   90.00
_cell.angle_gamma   90.00
#
_symmetry.space_group_name_H-M   'P 1'
#
loop_
_entity.id
_entity.type
_entity.pdbx_description
1 polymer ?
#
loop_
_entity_poly.entity_id
_entity_poly.type
_entity_poly.pdbx_seq_one_letter_code
_entity_poly.pdbx_strand_id
1 'polypeptide(L)'
;MSYFKFYYYLSVLIGALQVIDGIVLASSSNIGAINLVFSLLEMLWVLFSVVAIFKVKVMKYVPVSYVVYNVAGWVYGGYLAATSGNPETMSIPTWVAIFGLCFGLYFFTASILAIKHGCKNT
;
A
#
# COMPACT_ATOMS: atom_id res chain seq x y z
N MET A 1 19.18 -14.40 3.07
CA MET A 1 17.98 -13.89 3.79
C MET A 1 16.77 -14.68 3.32
N SER A 2 15.96 -15.28 4.20
CA SER A 2 14.76 -16.03 3.78
C SER A 2 13.78 -15.12 3.05
N TYR A 3 13.11 -15.61 2.00
CA TYR A 3 12.10 -14.88 1.23
C TYR A 3 11.03 -14.24 2.15
N PHE A 4 10.64 -14.95 3.22
CA PHE A 4 9.76 -14.44 4.28
C PHE A 4 10.30 -13.14 4.86
N LYS A 5 11.54 -13.16 5.36
CA LYS A 5 12.15 -12.00 6.04
C LYS A 5 12.25 -10.84 5.05
N PHE A 6 12.78 -11.09 3.85
CA PHE A 6 12.92 -10.09 2.80
C PHE A 6 11.59 -9.38 2.48
N TYR A 7 10.51 -10.14 2.28
CA TYR A 7 9.19 -9.59 2.00
C TYR A 7 8.72 -8.66 3.12
N TYR A 8 8.76 -9.10 4.37
CA TYR A 8 8.23 -8.29 5.47
C TYR A 8 9.10 -7.06 5.79
N TYR A 9 10.43 -7.14 5.69
CA TYR A 9 11.30 -5.98 5.89
C TYR A 9 11.02 -4.88 4.86
N LEU A 10 10.89 -5.23 3.59
CA LEU A 10 10.54 -4.26 2.56
C LEU A 10 9.09 -3.79 2.68
N SER A 11 8.16 -4.65 3.12
CA SER A 11 6.77 -4.26 3.39
C SER A 11 6.66 -3.21 4.49
N VAL A 12 7.55 -3.22 5.49
CA VAL A 12 7.66 -2.13 6.48
C VAL A 12 8.03 -0.81 5.78
N LEU A 13 9.00 -0.81 4.86
CA LEU A 13 9.37 0.40 4.14
C LEU A 13 8.22 0.92 3.25
N ILE A 14 7.55 0.02 2.54
CA ILE A 14 6.39 0.37 1.70
C ILE A 14 5.25 0.94 2.55
N GLY A 15 4.95 0.33 3.70
CA GLY A 15 3.95 0.86 4.62
C GLY A 15 4.30 2.26 5.14
N ALA A 16 5.58 2.53 5.41
CA ALA A 16 6.02 3.87 5.80
C ALA A 16 5.87 4.89 4.66
N LEU A 17 6.21 4.52 3.41
CA LEU A 17 5.99 5.36 2.24
C LEU A 17 4.51 5.69 2.06
N GLN A 18 3.63 4.71 2.23
CA GLN A 18 2.19 4.87 2.10
C GLN A 18 1.60 5.82 3.15
N VAL A 19 2.14 5.81 4.38
CA VAL A 19 1.77 6.79 5.41
C VAL A 19 2.19 8.20 5.00
N ILE A 20 3.42 8.36 4.49
CA ILE A 20 3.92 9.66 4.02
C ILE A 20 3.05 10.15 2.85
N ASP A 21 2.75 9.28 1.89
CA ASP A 21 1.91 9.60 0.74
C ASP A 21 0.51 10.08 1.19
N GLY A 22 -0.13 9.34 2.09
CA GLY A 22 -1.43 9.72 2.67
C GLY A 22 -1.40 11.06 3.41
N ILE A 23 -0.33 11.36 4.16
CA ILE A 23 -0.17 12.66 4.84
C ILE A 23 -0.04 13.79 3.82
N VAL A 24 0.77 13.59 2.77
CA VAL A 24 0.98 14.59 1.71
C VAL A 24 -0.34 14.82 0.95
N LEU A 25 -1.03 13.77 0.52
CA LEU A 25 -2.33 13.86 -0.16
C LEU A 25 -3.42 14.50 0.71
N ALA A 26 -3.42 14.25 2.02
CA ALA A 26 -4.36 14.88 2.94
C ALA A 26 -4.06 16.38 3.15
N SER A 27 -2.78 16.79 3.04
CA SER A 27 -2.34 18.17 3.26
C SER A 27 -2.37 19.02 1.98
N SER A 28 -2.17 18.40 0.83
CA SER A 28 -2.22 19.03 -0.49
C SER A 28 -3.11 18.20 -1.40
N SER A 29 -4.27 18.73 -1.78
CA SER A 29 -5.25 18.07 -2.67
C SER A 29 -4.76 17.87 -4.11
N ASN A 30 -3.47 18.07 -4.36
CA ASN A 30 -2.86 18.13 -5.68
C ASN A 30 -1.85 17.00 -5.82
N ILE A 31 -1.87 16.30 -6.96
CA ILE A 31 -1.03 15.13 -7.22
C ILE A 31 0.34 15.63 -7.69
N GLY A 32 1.32 15.64 -6.79
CA GLY A 32 2.70 15.98 -7.13
C GLY A 32 3.46 14.83 -7.77
N ALA A 33 4.59 15.13 -8.40
CA ALA A 33 5.49 14.11 -8.98
C ALA A 33 5.97 13.07 -7.94
N ILE A 34 6.07 13.47 -6.67
CA ILE A 34 6.46 12.59 -5.55
C ILE A 34 5.39 11.52 -5.28
N ASN A 35 4.11 11.90 -5.26
CA ASN A 35 2.99 10.97 -5.06
C ASN A 35 2.94 9.93 -6.19
N LEU A 36 3.28 10.34 -7.41
CA LEU A 36 3.35 9.45 -8.57
C LEU A 36 4.45 8.40 -8.39
N VAL A 37 5.64 8.80 -7.93
CA VAL A 37 6.74 7.86 -7.62
C VAL A 37 6.34 6.88 -6.52
N PHE A 38 5.71 7.34 -5.45
CA PHE A 38 5.25 6.46 -4.37
C PHE A 38 4.18 5.48 -4.85
N SER A 39 3.21 5.95 -5.63
CA SER A 39 2.18 5.11 -6.24
C SER A 39 2.77 4.03 -7.16
N LEU A 40 3.84 4.33 -7.92
CA LEU A 40 4.52 3.35 -8.75
C LEU A 40 5.26 2.29 -7.93
N LEU A 41 5.91 2.69 -6.84
CA LEU A 41 6.56 1.75 -5.92
C LEU A 41 5.53 0.83 -5.25
N GLU A 42 4.39 1.37 -4.83
CA GLU A 42 3.28 0.60 -4.28
C GLU A 42 2.72 -0.39 -5.30
N MET A 43 2.47 0.06 -6.54
CA MET A 43 2.01 -0.79 -7.63
C MET A 43 2.98 -1.95 -7.91
N LEU A 44 4.28 -1.65 -7.96
CA LEU A 44 5.31 -2.67 -8.14
C LEU A 44 5.31 -3.67 -6.98
N TRP A 45 5.08 -3.20 -5.75
CA TRP A 45 5.00 -4.04 -4.56
C TRP A 45 3.78 -4.98 -4.55
N VAL A 46 2.71 -4.65 -5.26
CA VAL A 46 1.55 -5.55 -5.43
C VAL A 46 1.98 -6.85 -6.10
N LEU A 47 2.83 -6.79 -7.13
CA LEU A 47 3.33 -7.97 -7.82
C LEU A 47 4.09 -8.91 -6.87
N PHE A 48 4.98 -8.34 -6.03
CA PHE A 48 5.69 -9.09 -5.01
C PHE A 48 4.73 -9.66 -3.96
N SER A 49 3.69 -8.92 -3.59
CA SER A 49 2.68 -9.35 -2.63
C SER A 49 1.85 -10.52 -3.17
N VAL A 50 1.48 -10.53 -4.45
CA VAL A 50 0.82 -11.69 -5.09
C VAL A 50 1.70 -12.94 -4.99
N VAL A 51 2.99 -12.84 -5.31
CA VAL A 51 3.92 -13.98 -5.16
C VAL A 51 4.04 -14.41 -3.70
N ALA A 52 4.04 -13.45 -2.76
CA ALA A 52 4.16 -13.71 -1.34
C ALA A 52 2.97 -14.50 -0.78
N ILE A 53 1.74 -14.32 -1.31
CA ILE A 53 0.56 -15.11 -0.91
C ILE A 53 0.82 -16.62 -1.03
N PHE A 54 1.55 -17.04 -2.06
CA PHE A 54 1.84 -18.45 -2.33
C PHE A 54 3.12 -18.94 -1.64
N LYS A 55 4.10 -18.06 -1.43
CA LYS A 55 5.41 -18.43 -0.87
C LYS A 55 5.49 -18.35 0.66
N VAL A 56 4.73 -17.45 1.28
CA VAL A 56 4.76 -17.23 2.72
C VAL A 56 3.81 -18.20 3.42
N LYS A 57 4.29 -18.93 4.44
CA LYS A 57 3.48 -19.92 5.18
C LYS A 57 2.67 -19.31 6.34
N VAL A 58 3.13 -18.20 6.92
CA VAL A 58 2.55 -17.61 8.15
C VAL A 58 2.20 -16.14 7.90
N MET A 59 1.08 -15.68 8.47
CA MET A 59 0.56 -14.30 8.30
C MET A 59 0.25 -13.89 6.85
N LYS A 60 -0.29 -14.82 6.06
CA LYS A 60 -0.73 -14.55 4.68
C LYS A 60 -1.73 -13.38 4.56
N TYR A 61 -2.41 -13.02 5.64
CA TYR A 61 -3.33 -11.88 5.64
C TYR A 61 -2.63 -10.56 5.30
N VAL A 62 -1.33 -10.40 5.59
CA VAL A 62 -0.57 -9.18 5.26
C VAL A 62 -0.47 -8.99 3.74
N PRO A 63 0.13 -9.91 2.95
CA PRO A 63 0.16 -9.77 1.49
C PRO A 63 -1.24 -9.79 0.86
N VAL A 64 -2.18 -10.58 1.38
CA VAL A 64 -3.57 -10.61 0.88
C VAL A 64 -4.22 -9.23 1.04
N SER A 65 -4.15 -8.63 2.23
CA SER A 65 -4.75 -7.31 2.50
C SER A 65 -4.13 -6.22 1.64
N TYR A 66 -2.82 -6.28 1.35
CA TYR A 66 -2.14 -5.33 0.46
C TYR A 66 -2.65 -5.40 -0.98
N VAL A 67 -2.82 -6.62 -1.50
CA VAL A 67 -3.38 -6.83 -2.84
C VAL A 67 -4.82 -6.35 -2.89
N VAL A 68 -5.65 -6.70 -1.91
CA VAL A 68 -7.06 -6.29 -1.84
C VAL A 68 -7.18 -4.76 -1.77
N TYR A 69 -6.37 -4.11 -0.92
CA TYR A 69 -6.33 -2.65 -0.82
C TYR A 69 -6.01 -1.99 -2.16
N ASN A 70 -4.98 -2.46 -2.85
CA ASN A 70 -4.58 -1.87 -4.13
C ASN A 70 -5.63 -2.09 -5.22
N VAL A 71 -6.20 -3.29 -5.32
CA VAL A 71 -7.28 -3.58 -6.28
C VAL A 71 -8.48 -2.68 -6.01
N ALA A 72 -8.89 -2.51 -4.75
CA ALA A 72 -9.97 -1.61 -4.38
C ALA A 72 -9.64 -0.14 -4.74
N GLY A 73 -8.41 0.30 -4.48
CA GLY A 73 -7.91 1.61 -4.86
C GLY A 73 -7.95 1.85 -6.37
N TRP A 74 -7.54 0.87 -7.18
CA TRP A 74 -7.58 0.98 -8.65
C TRP A 74 -9.00 0.99 -9.19
N VAL A 75 -9.90 0.16 -8.64
CA VAL A 75 -11.32 0.18 -9.02
C VAL A 75 -11.92 1.55 -8.73
N TYR A 76 -11.65 2.11 -7.56
CA TYR A 76 -12.16 3.43 -7.18
C TYR A 76 -11.51 4.56 -7.99
N GLY A 77 -10.19 4.50 -8.22
CA GLY A 77 -9.48 5.46 -9.08
C GLY A 77 -9.98 5.42 -10.52
N GLY A 78 -10.27 4.23 -11.06
CA GLY A 78 -10.88 4.04 -12.37
C GLY A 78 -12.30 4.58 -12.44
N TYR A 79 -13.11 4.37 -11.40
CA TYR A 79 -14.45 4.97 -11.27
C TYR A 79 -14.37 6.50 -11.30
N LEU A 80 -13.50 7.08 -10.47
CA LEU A 80 -13.24 8.52 -10.46
C LEU A 80 -12.82 9.02 -11.85
N ALA A 81 -11.93 8.30 -12.55
CA ALA A 81 -11.43 8.69 -13.87
C ALA A 81 -12.55 8.71 -14.91
N ALA A 82 -13.46 7.73 -14.86
CA ALA A 82 -14.61 7.66 -15.74
C ALA A 82 -15.63 8.79 -15.47
N THR A 83 -15.79 9.22 -14.21
CA THR A 83 -16.81 10.22 -13.84
C THR A 83 -16.34 11.68 -13.91
N SER A 84 -15.03 11.93 -13.91
CA SER A 84 -14.50 13.30 -13.73
C SER A 84 -14.57 14.19 -14.96
N GLY A 85 -14.80 13.63 -16.17
CA GLY A 85 -14.96 14.38 -17.43
C GLY A 85 -13.70 15.08 -17.95
N ASN A 86 -12.84 15.59 -17.07
CA ASN A 86 -11.54 16.18 -17.36
C ASN A 86 -10.49 15.69 -16.32
N PRO A 87 -9.43 14.97 -16.74
CA PRO A 87 -8.40 14.45 -15.85
C PRO A 87 -7.63 15.55 -15.09
N GLU A 88 -7.53 16.76 -15.66
CA GLU A 88 -6.73 17.85 -15.08
C GLU A 88 -7.38 18.52 -13.86
N THR A 89 -8.69 18.36 -13.68
CA THR A 89 -9.43 18.91 -12.53
C THR A 89 -9.83 17.84 -11.52
N MET A 90 -9.37 16.61 -11.70
CA MET A 90 -9.65 15.53 -10.77
C MET A 90 -8.93 15.80 -9.45
N SER A 91 -9.70 16.05 -8.39
CA SER A 91 -9.19 16.08 -7.03
C SER A 91 -9.47 14.74 -6.34
N ILE A 92 -8.47 14.24 -5.62
CA ILE A 92 -8.65 13.04 -4.79
C ILE A 92 -9.41 13.46 -3.52
N PRO A 93 -10.56 12.83 -3.21
CA PRO A 93 -11.30 13.16 -1.99
C PRO A 93 -10.47 12.87 -0.74
N THR A 94 -10.52 13.76 0.26
CA THR A 94 -9.74 13.64 1.49
C THR A 94 -9.97 12.33 2.25
N TRP A 95 -11.19 11.77 2.19
CA TRP A 95 -11.48 10.49 2.83
C TRP A 95 -10.66 9.34 2.24
N VAL A 96 -10.31 9.40 0.95
CA VAL A 96 -9.47 8.40 0.27
C VAL A 96 -8.04 8.50 0.75
N ALA A 97 -7.53 9.74 0.90
CA ALA A 97 -6.21 9.99 1.46
C ALA A 97 -6.10 9.49 2.92
N ILE A 98 -7.12 9.75 3.75
CA ILE A 98 -7.20 9.25 5.13
C ILE A 98 -7.25 7.71 5.14
N PHE A 99 -8.05 7.11 4.26
CA PHE A 99 -8.13 5.66 4.16
C PHE A 99 -6.77 5.03 3.81
N GLY A 100 -6.05 5.62 2.84
CA GLY A 100 -4.69 5.19 2.48
C GLY A 100 -3.69 5.33 3.63
N LEU A 101 -3.75 6.43 4.38
CA LEU A 101 -2.93 6.63 5.58
C LEU A 101 -3.22 5.55 6.64
N CYS A 102 -4.48 5.32 6.97
CA CYS A 102 -4.88 4.29 7.94
C CYS A 102 -4.42 2.91 7.51
N PHE A 103 -4.57 2.59 6.22
CA PHE A 103 -4.08 1.32 5.68
C PHE A 103 -2.56 1.21 5.74
N GLY A 104 -1.82 2.28 5.41
CA GLY A 104 -0.36 2.33 5.52
C GLY A 104 0.12 2.05 6.96
N LEU A 105 -0.52 2.65 7.96
CA LEU A 105 -0.23 2.37 9.38
C LEU A 105 -0.51 0.91 9.75
N TYR A 106 -1.64 0.37 9.32
CA TYR A 106 -1.97 -1.04 9.51
C TYR A 106 -0.91 -1.95 8.84
N PHE A 107 -0.57 -1.69 7.58
CA PHE A 107 0.36 -2.52 6.82
C PHE A 107 1.77 -2.48 7.41
N PHE A 108 2.23 -1.29 7.82
CA PHE A 108 3.48 -1.09 8.53
C PHE A 108 3.54 -1.89 9.83
N THR A 109 2.54 -1.70 10.72
CA THR A 109 2.51 -2.36 12.03
C THR A 109 2.34 -3.87 11.91
N ALA A 110 1.46 -4.34 11.02
CA ALA A 110 1.27 -5.76 10.74
C ALA A 110 2.55 -6.43 10.20
N SER A 111 3.30 -5.74 9.34
CA SER A 111 4.58 -6.22 8.82
C SER A 111 5.65 -6.33 9.92
N ILE A 112 5.73 -5.37 10.84
CA ILE A 112 6.62 -5.46 12.01
C ILE A 112 6.23 -6.65 12.90
N LEU A 113 4.94 -6.84 13.16
CA LEU A 113 4.45 -7.96 13.96
C LEU A 113 4.77 -9.31 13.30
N ALA A 114 4.67 -9.39 11.98
CA ALA A 114 5.04 -10.59 11.21
C ALA A 114 6.53 -10.92 11.31
N ILE A 115 7.40 -9.92 11.29
CA ILE A 115 8.85 -10.12 11.54
C ILE A 115 9.07 -10.67 12.95
N LYS A 116 8.45 -10.06 13.96
CA LYS A 116 8.61 -10.46 15.38
C LYS A 116 8.13 -11.89 15.65
N HIS A 117 6.98 -12.28 15.11
CA HIS A 117 6.43 -13.63 15.30
C HIS A 117 7.12 -14.67 14.41
N GLY A 118 7.51 -14.31 13.19
CA GLY A 118 8.24 -15.19 12.28
C GLY A 118 9.61 -15.59 12.83
N CYS A 119 10.26 -14.74 13.65
CA CYS A 119 11.49 -15.08 14.35
C CYS A 119 11.31 -16.01 15.56
N LYS A 120 10.09 -16.18 16.09
CA LYS A 120 9.82 -17.11 17.21
C LYS A 120 9.47 -18.53 16.77
N ASN A 121 9.02 -18.70 15.52
CA ASN A 121 8.51 -19.97 14.98
C ASN A 121 9.46 -20.63 13.95
N THR A 122 10.70 -20.14 13.84
CA THR A 122 11.80 -20.75 13.06
C THR A 122 12.92 -21.14 13.99
#